data_AF-A0A423NCB3-F1
#
_entry.id   AF-A0A423NCB3-F1
#
_cell.length_a   1.000
_cell.length_b   1.000
_cell.length_c   1.000
_cell.angle_alpha   90.00
_cell.angle_beta   90.00
_cell.angle_gamma   90.00
#
_symmetry.space_group_name_H-M   'P 1'
#
loop_
_entity.id
_entity.type
_entity.pdbx_description
1 polymer ?
#
loop_
_entity_poly.entity_id
_entity_poly.type
_entity_poly.pdbx_seq_one_letter_code
_entity_poly.pdbx_strand_id
1 'polypeptide(L)'
;MEIVSNALQLELKGCDVAQVADNFFVHIYPLDASKAGAEGFINKDFNLTGLKRLSKETRSGVTYCRYVVAFGSVAVDRIELGQFRAPEGKCCEILWNRQVNFNK
;
A
#
# COMPACT_ATOMS: atom_id res chain seq x y z
N MET A 1 1.00 -10.14 -1.19
CA MET A 1 0.53 -8.85 -0.67
C MET A 1 -0.77 -9.12 0.06
N GLU A 2 -0.85 -8.66 1.30
CA GLU A 2 -1.99 -8.88 2.18
C GLU A 2 -2.50 -7.52 2.68
N ILE A 3 -3.81 -7.37 2.73
CA ILE A 3 -4.45 -6.15 3.18
C ILE A 3 -5.33 -6.50 4.38
N VAL A 4 -5.03 -5.88 5.51
CA VAL A 4 -5.80 -6.00 6.76
C VAL A 4 -6.36 -4.64 7.14
N SER A 5 -7.33 -4.60 8.05
CA SER A 5 -8.11 -3.38 8.34
C SER A 5 -7.29 -2.19 8.84
N ASN A 6 -6.06 -2.40 9.33
CA ASN A 6 -5.20 -1.34 9.86
C ASN A 6 -3.89 -1.14 9.08
N ALA A 7 -3.60 -1.98 8.09
CA ALA A 7 -2.33 -1.92 7.36
C ALA A 7 -2.36 -2.68 6.03
N LEU A 8 -1.49 -2.24 5.13
CA LEU A 8 -1.05 -3.00 3.97
C LEU A 8 0.27 -3.69 4.30
N GLN A 9 0.32 -5.01 4.16
CA GLN A 9 1.53 -5.81 4.32
C GLN A 9 2.05 -6.31 2.97
N LEU A 10 3.29 -5.96 2.68
CA LEU A 10 3.99 -6.29 1.45
C LEU A 10 5.12 -7.25 1.79
N GLU A 11 5.16 -8.41 1.15
CA GLU A 11 6.22 -9.39 1.33
C GLU A 11 6.94 -9.58 0.00
N LEU A 12 8.26 -9.32 -0.01
CA LEU A 12 9.11 -9.44 -1.18
C LEU A 12 10.04 -10.63 -1.04
N LYS A 13 9.93 -11.55 -2.00
CA LYS A 13 10.86 -12.66 -2.16
C LYS A 13 12.23 -12.14 -2.58
N GLY A 14 13.30 -12.67 -2.00
CA GLY A 14 14.68 -12.25 -2.28
C GLY A 14 15.07 -10.87 -1.73
N CYS A 15 14.13 -10.13 -1.14
CA CYS A 15 14.33 -8.76 -0.66
C CYS A 15 14.79 -7.75 -1.72
N ASP A 16 14.64 -8.08 -3.01
CA ASP A 16 15.05 -7.21 -4.10
C ASP A 16 13.97 -6.15 -4.37
N VAL A 17 14.13 -4.98 -3.75
CA VAL A 17 13.25 -3.82 -3.92
C VAL A 17 13.52 -3.06 -5.22
N ALA A 18 14.69 -3.22 -5.84
CA ALA A 18 15.02 -2.52 -7.07
C ALA A 18 14.18 -3.02 -8.25
N GLN A 19 13.77 -4.30 -8.22
CA GLN A 19 12.85 -4.87 -9.21
C GLN A 19 11.39 -4.41 -9.03
N VAL A 20 11.07 -3.68 -7.95
CA VAL A 20 9.72 -3.22 -7.63
C VAL A 20 9.71 -1.71 -7.36
N ALA A 21 10.41 -0.96 -8.22
CA ALA A 21 10.63 0.47 -8.11
C ALA A 21 9.43 1.34 -8.54
N ASP A 22 8.31 0.73 -8.92
CA ASP A 22 7.10 1.47 -9.27
C ASP A 22 6.48 2.18 -8.04
N ASN A 23 5.66 3.20 -8.30
CA ASN A 23 4.94 3.91 -7.26
C ASN A 23 3.58 3.25 -7.02
N PHE A 24 3.13 3.32 -5.77
CA PHE A 24 1.85 2.79 -5.33
C PHE A 24 1.07 3.87 -4.60
N PHE A 25 -0.25 3.79 -4.67
CA PHE A 25 -1.15 4.61 -3.86
C PHE A 25 -2.07 3.70 -3.06
N VAL A 26 -2.45 4.13 -1.86
CA VAL A 26 -3.55 3.55 -1.09
C VAL A 26 -4.51 4.67 -0.70
N HIS A 27 -5.72 4.62 -1.23
CA HIS A 27 -6.84 5.41 -0.75
C HIS A 27 -7.54 4.65 0.37
N ILE A 28 -7.55 5.24 1.56
CA ILE A 28 -8.19 4.66 2.74
C ILE A 28 -9.54 5.36 2.91
N TYR A 29 -10.62 4.60 2.78
CA TYR A 29 -11.97 5.10 3.02
C TYR A 29 -12.37 4.74 4.45
N PRO A 30 -12.38 5.71 5.37
CA PRO A 30 -12.69 5.45 6.76
C PRO A 30 -14.18 5.12 6.93
N LEU A 31 -14.50 4.30 7.93
CA LEU A 31 -15.88 4.02 8.32
C LEU A 31 -16.61 5.28 8.77
N ASP A 32 -15.90 6.18 9.47
CA ASP A 32 -16.35 7.53 9.78
C ASP A 32 -15.83 8.49 8.70
N ALA A 33 -16.72 8.91 7.79
CA ALA A 33 -16.39 9.80 6.69
C ALA A 33 -15.83 11.17 7.14
N SER A 34 -16.08 11.60 8.39
CA SER A 34 -15.50 12.84 8.93
C SER A 34 -13.98 12.76 9.12
N LYS A 35 -13.41 11.54 9.08
CA LYS A 35 -11.97 11.31 9.15
C LYS A 35 -11.28 11.35 7.78
N ALA A 36 -12.03 11.50 6.69
CA ALA A 36 -11.48 11.58 5.35
C ALA A 36 -10.92 12.98 5.03
N GLY A 37 -10.06 13.06 4.01
CA GLY A 37 -9.72 14.34 3.38
C GLY A 37 -10.86 14.87 2.52
N ALA A 38 -10.64 16.02 1.86
CA ALA A 38 -11.63 16.66 1.00
C ALA A 38 -12.12 15.75 -0.17
N GLU A 39 -11.29 14.80 -0.59
CA GLU A 39 -11.60 13.84 -1.66
C GLU A 39 -12.46 12.66 -1.18
N GLY A 40 -12.78 12.58 0.12
CA GLY A 40 -13.57 11.48 0.70
C GLY A 40 -12.75 10.24 1.07
N PHE A 41 -11.42 10.32 0.96
CA PHE A 41 -10.48 9.31 1.43
C PHE A 41 -9.20 9.96 2.01
N ILE A 42 -8.38 9.13 2.64
CA ILE A 42 -7.00 9.48 3.02
C ILE A 42 -6.07 8.90 1.97
N ASN A 43 -5.33 9.74 1.24
CA ASN A 43 -4.34 9.27 0.28
C ASN A 43 -3.00 8.94 0.95
N LYS A 44 -2.36 7.85 0.52
CA LYS A 44 -0.99 7.49 0.85
C LYS A 44 -0.27 6.97 -0.38
N ASP A 45 0.60 7.79 -0.93
CA ASP A 45 1.54 7.38 -1.97
C ASP A 45 2.82 6.83 -1.34
N PHE A 46 3.35 5.76 -1.89
CA PHE A 46 4.59 5.16 -1.42
C PHE A 46 5.36 4.43 -2.53
N ASN A 47 6.65 4.26 -2.29
CA ASN A 47 7.53 3.42 -3.08
C ASN A 47 8.24 2.45 -2.12
N LEU A 48 8.39 1.19 -2.51
CA LEU A 48 9.04 0.19 -1.68
C LEU A 48 10.50 0.54 -1.35
N THR A 49 11.19 1.26 -2.24
CA THR A 49 12.55 1.75 -2.00
C THR A 49 12.63 2.79 -0.87
N GLY A 50 11.55 3.54 -0.64
CA GLY A 50 11.43 4.53 0.44
C GLY A 50 10.84 3.99 1.74
N LEU A 51 10.34 2.75 1.76
CA LEU A 51 9.76 2.15 2.95
C LEU A 51 10.82 1.48 3.83
N LYS A 52 10.71 1.70 5.15
CA LYS A 52 11.51 0.96 6.13
C LYS A 52 11.05 -0.50 6.16
N ARG A 53 11.99 -1.43 5.96
CA ARG A 53 11.75 -2.87 6.15
C ARG A 53 11.36 -3.15 7.61
N LEU A 54 10.27 -3.88 7.81
CA LEU A 54 9.78 -4.28 9.12
C LEU A 54 10.45 -5.55 9.63
N SER A 55 10.55 -6.58 8.78
CA SER A 55 11.16 -7.86 9.16
C SER A 55 11.82 -8.57 7.98
N LYS A 56 12.63 -9.57 8.31
CA LYS A 56 13.31 -10.47 7.37
C LYS A 56 13.15 -11.89 7.88
N GLU A 57 12.64 -12.77 7.04
CA GLU A 57 12.41 -14.18 7.39
C GLU A 57 12.96 -15.08 6.28
N THR A 58 13.52 -16.23 6.61
CA THR A 58 13.98 -17.20 5.60
C THR A 58 13.10 -18.43 5.65
N ARG A 59 12.44 -18.75 4.53
CA ARG A 59 11.58 -19.93 4.37
C ARG A 59 12.14 -20.78 3.25
N SER A 60 12.45 -22.05 3.54
CA SER A 60 12.97 -23.01 2.55
C SER A 60 14.17 -22.48 1.75
N GLY A 61 15.12 -21.83 2.42
CA GLY A 61 16.32 -21.26 1.78
C GLY A 61 16.12 -19.94 1.03
N VAL A 62 14.90 -19.40 0.99
CA VAL A 62 14.59 -18.13 0.36
C VAL A 62 14.29 -17.08 1.43
N THR A 63 14.96 -15.93 1.34
CA THR A 63 14.69 -14.80 2.22
C THR A 63 13.50 -14.00 1.71
N TYR A 64 12.61 -13.62 2.61
CA TYR A 64 11.47 -12.74 2.41
C TYR A 64 11.62 -11.49 3.28
N CYS A 65 11.37 -10.32 2.72
CA CYS A 65 11.36 -9.05 3.43
C CYS A 65 9.94 -8.52 3.53
N ARG A 66 9.52 -8.15 4.74
CA ARG A 66 8.20 -7.56 4.97
C ARG A 66 8.30 -6.05 5.12
N TYR A 67 7.38 -5.35 4.47
CA TYR A 67 7.17 -3.91 4.54
C TYR A 67 5.72 -3.66 4.94
N VAL A 68 5.49 -2.57 5.68
CA VAL A 68 4.16 -2.22 6.17
C VAL A 68 3.87 -0.77 5.88
N VAL A 69 2.70 -0.52 5.32
CA VAL A 69 2.11 0.81 5.22
C VAL A 69 0.95 0.85 6.21
N ALA A 70 1.15 1.55 7.31
CA ALA A 70 0.13 1.69 8.34
C ALA A 70 -0.96 2.66 7.89
N PHE A 71 -2.23 2.28 8.09
CA PHE A 71 -3.38 3.15 7.81
C PHE A 71 -3.62 4.17 8.93
N GLY A 72 -3.01 3.95 10.09
CA GLY A 72 -3.22 4.75 11.30
C GLY A 72 -4.25 4.10 12.23
N SER A 73 -4.83 4.89 13.13
CA SER A 73 -5.81 4.43 14.12
C SER A 73 -7.26 4.50 13.62
N VAL A 74 -7.48 4.77 12.33
CA VAL A 74 -8.81 4.98 11.78
C VAL A 74 -9.44 3.64 11.40
N ALA A 75 -10.68 3.41 11.80
CA ALA A 75 -11.45 2.26 11.36
C ALA A 75 -11.73 2.39 9.85
N VAL A 76 -11.41 1.34 9.09
CA VAL A 76 -11.45 1.35 7.62
C VAL A 76 -12.64 0.55 7.12
N ASP A 77 -13.45 1.17 6.25
CA ASP A 77 -14.57 0.50 5.59
C ASP A 77 -14.10 -0.24 4.32
N ARG A 78 -13.36 0.49 3.49
CA ARG A 78 -12.73 -0.05 2.29
C ARG A 78 -11.40 0.63 2.02
N ILE A 79 -10.57 -0.02 1.23
CA ILE A 79 -9.43 0.62 0.60
C ILE A 79 -9.46 0.43 -0.91
N GLU A 80 -8.81 1.35 -1.61
CA GLU A 80 -8.38 1.18 -2.97
C GLU A 80 -6.86 1.24 -3.01
N LEU A 81 -6.25 0.23 -3.60
CA LEU A 81 -4.81 0.14 -3.77
C LEU A 81 -4.54 0.07 -5.26
N GLY A 82 -3.55 0.82 -5.74
CA GLY A 82 -3.09 0.68 -7.09
C GLY A 82 -1.62 0.98 -7.26
N GLN A 83 -1.17 0.75 -8.48
CA GLN A 83 0.16 1.07 -8.95
C GLN A 83 0.06 2.12 -10.03
N PHE A 84 1.00 3.06 -10.03
CA PHE A 84 1.00 4.14 -10.99
C PHE A 84 2.41 4.50 -11.44
N ARG A 85 2.48 5.14 -12.60
CA ARG A 85 3.69 5.82 -13.10
C ARG A 85 3.41 7.30 -13.24
N ALA A 86 4.42 8.11 -12.98
CA ALA A 86 4.36 9.56 -13.18
C ALA A 86 5.46 9.96 -14.19
N PRO A 87 5.30 9.62 -15.49
CA PRO A 87 6.24 10.09 -16.49
C PRO A 87 6.21 11.63 -16.54
N GLU A 88 7.37 12.25 -16.35
CA GLU A 88 7.58 13.70 -16.51
C GLU A 88 6.81 14.61 -15.54
N GLY A 89 6.38 14.09 -14.37
CA GLY A 89 5.82 14.92 -13.29
C GLY A 89 4.41 15.48 -13.56
N LYS A 90 3.73 15.03 -14.63
CA LYS A 90 2.30 15.26 -14.87
C LYS A 90 1.49 13.99 -14.58
N CYS A 91 0.16 14.16 -14.57
CA CYS A 91 -0.90 13.21 -14.25
C CYS A 91 -0.48 11.73 -14.21
N CYS A 92 -0.72 11.07 -13.08
CA CYS A 92 -0.34 9.68 -12.86
C CYS A 92 -1.09 8.73 -13.82
N GLU A 93 -0.34 7.90 -14.54
CA GLU A 93 -0.90 6.76 -15.27
C GLU A 93 -1.13 5.62 -14.29
N ILE A 94 -2.39 5.27 -14.05
CA ILE A 94 -2.77 4.13 -13.21
C ILE A 94 -2.56 2.85 -14.02
N LEU A 95 -1.60 2.02 -13.60
CA LEU A 95 -1.31 0.75 -14.25
C LEU A 95 -2.35 -0.32 -13.89
N TRP A 96 -2.74 -0.34 -12.62
CA TRP A 96 -3.80 -1.17 -12.10
C TRP A 96 -4.27 -0.63 -10.76
N ASN A 97 -5.51 -0.96 -10.40
CA ASN A 97 -6.07 -0.76 -9.06
C ASN A 97 -6.92 -1.95 -8.64
N ARG A 98 -7.11 -2.07 -7.32
CA ARG A 98 -7.96 -3.07 -6.69
C ARG A 98 -8.61 -2.47 -5.46
N GLN A 99 -9.89 -2.72 -5.31
CA GLN A 99 -10.64 -2.38 -4.10
C GLN A 99 -10.74 -3.58 -3.15
N VAL A 100 -10.68 -3.32 -1.84
CA VAL A 100 -10.94 -4.30 -0.78
C VAL A 100 -11.92 -3.69 0.22
N ASN A 101 -13.04 -4.37 0.46
CA ASN A 101 -14.04 -3.96 1.44
C ASN A 101 -13.91 -4.85 2.69
N PHE A 102 -13.93 -4.24 3.89
CA PHE A 102 -13.80 -4.94 5.16
C PHE A 102 -15.15 -5.20 5.83
N ASN A 103 -16.13 -4.33 5.61
CA ASN A 103 -17.48 -4.52 6.08
C ASN A 103 -18.32 -5.12 4.94
N LYS A 104 -18.59 -6.42 5.00
CA LYS A 104 -19.59 -7.11 4.17
C LYS A 104 -20.68 -7.67 5.05
#